data_AF-H3H131-F1
#
_entry.id   AF-H3H131-F1
#
_cell.length_a   1.000
_cell.length_b   1.000
_cell.length_c   1.000
_cell.angle_alpha   90.00
_cell.angle_beta   90.00
_cell.angle_gamma   90.00
#
_symmetry.space_group_name_H-M   'P 1'
#
loop_
_entity.id
_entity.type
_entity.pdbx_description
1 polymer ?
#
loop_
_entity_poly.entity_id
_entity_poly.type
_entity_poly.pdbx_seq_one_letter_code
_entity_poly.pdbx_strand_id
1 'polypeptide(L)'
;MNKSTDRITTEQEFSKLEQTLVQTADDAVNCLGVLKGNLADFDRRHGLHFGNTSKFYMRGAIRAAKDSASELRAAANQIAECETPTESEITATRSALNATSDVMNELREAARMYEKKRPEKEERKHQYTGAGIKKVGSEGILRAPDTVEEVVDSTLRDCFSWFATLKEQISTAEKSLSPLFAERSNEAAP
;
A
#
# COMPACT_ATOMS: atom_id res chain seq x y z
N MET A 1 -11.18 40.61 1.86
CA MET A 1 -9.97 40.30 1.05
C MET A 1 -9.65 38.81 1.12
N ASN A 2 -10.66 37.93 1.23
CA ASN A 2 -10.47 36.58 1.77
C ASN A 2 -10.52 35.51 0.65
N LYS A 3 -11.30 35.77 -0.40
CA LYS A 3 -11.51 34.89 -1.57
C LYS A 3 -10.22 34.48 -2.29
N SER A 4 -9.26 35.40 -2.43
CA SER A 4 -7.98 35.10 -3.09
C SER A 4 -7.10 34.20 -2.21
N THR A 5 -7.14 34.39 -0.90
CA THR A 5 -6.33 33.63 0.06
C THR A 5 -6.85 32.21 0.22
N ASP A 6 -8.18 32.03 0.25
CA ASP A 6 -8.82 30.72 0.35
C ASP A 6 -8.50 29.87 -0.90
N ARG A 7 -8.61 30.46 -2.10
CA ARG A 7 -8.29 29.79 -3.36
C ARG A 7 -6.81 29.37 -3.46
N ILE A 8 -5.89 30.25 -3.09
CA ILE A 8 -4.44 29.94 -3.05
C ILE A 8 -4.17 28.78 -2.08
N THR A 9 -4.85 28.75 -0.94
CA THR A 9 -4.73 27.68 0.05
C THR A 9 -5.22 26.35 -0.51
N THR A 10 -6.37 26.34 -1.21
CA THR A 10 -6.90 25.12 -1.86
C THR A 10 -5.96 24.60 -2.96
N GLU A 11 -5.46 25.47 -3.84
CA GLU A 11 -4.53 25.08 -4.92
C GLU A 11 -3.23 24.47 -4.36
N GLN A 12 -2.73 25.02 -3.25
CA GLN A 12 -1.57 24.50 -2.54
C GLN A 12 -1.82 23.10 -1.94
N GLU A 13 -2.97 22.89 -1.29
CA GLU A 13 -3.32 21.58 -0.72
C GLU A 13 -3.50 20.51 -1.81
N PHE A 14 -4.04 20.88 -2.98
CA PHE A 14 -4.17 19.97 -4.12
C PHE A 14 -2.82 19.62 -4.75
N SER A 15 -1.92 20.59 -4.91
CA SER A 15 -0.55 20.34 -5.38
C SER A 15 0.20 19.39 -4.43
N LYS A 16 -0.01 19.55 -3.12
CA LYS A 16 0.58 18.67 -2.11
C LYS A 16 -0.05 17.27 -2.13
N LEU A 17 -1.36 17.18 -2.35
CA LEU A 17 -2.06 15.91 -2.51
C LEU A 17 -1.54 15.14 -3.73
N GLU A 18 -1.40 15.80 -4.87
CA GLU A 18 -0.81 15.24 -6.10
C GLU A 18 0.58 14.64 -5.82
N GLN A 19 1.49 15.43 -5.24
CA GLN A 19 2.84 14.97 -4.90
C GLN A 19 2.81 13.75 -3.96
N THR A 20 1.93 13.79 -2.95
CA THR A 20 1.78 12.70 -1.98
C THR A 20 1.27 11.42 -2.66
N LEU A 21 0.35 11.53 -3.63
CA LEU A 21 -0.14 10.40 -4.40
C LEU A 21 0.92 9.78 -5.30
N VAL A 22 1.70 10.61 -6.00
CA VAL A 22 2.80 10.12 -6.85
C VAL A 22 3.83 9.38 -6.01
N GLN A 23 4.28 9.99 -4.92
CA GLN A 23 5.25 9.39 -3.99
C GLN A 23 4.71 8.07 -3.43
N THR A 24 3.46 8.06 -3.00
CA THR A 24 2.77 6.88 -2.49
C THR A 24 2.71 5.74 -3.54
N ALA A 25 2.35 6.06 -4.78
CA ALA A 25 2.26 5.08 -5.84
C ALA A 25 3.63 4.44 -6.12
N ASP A 26 4.69 5.26 -6.15
CA ASP A 26 6.06 4.79 -6.32
C ASP A 26 6.51 3.93 -5.13
N ASP A 27 6.25 4.34 -3.90
CA ASP A 27 6.56 3.58 -2.69
C ASP A 27 5.82 2.24 -2.63
N ALA A 28 4.55 2.21 -3.04
CA ALA A 28 3.76 0.97 -3.13
C ALA A 28 4.35 0.01 -4.16
N VAL A 29 4.70 0.48 -5.37
CA VAL A 29 5.31 -0.35 -6.41
C VAL A 29 6.67 -0.89 -5.98
N ASN A 30 7.50 -0.04 -5.34
CA ASN A 30 8.80 -0.42 -4.80
C ASN A 30 8.64 -1.47 -3.70
N CYS A 31 7.69 -1.29 -2.78
CA CYS A 31 7.41 -2.26 -1.73
C CYS A 31 7.02 -3.63 -2.28
N LEU A 32 6.13 -3.67 -3.29
CA LEU A 32 5.73 -4.90 -3.95
C LEU A 32 6.91 -5.56 -4.69
N GLY A 33 7.89 -4.76 -5.12
CA GLY A 33 9.19 -5.22 -5.61
C GLY A 33 10.00 -5.93 -4.53
N VAL A 34 10.14 -5.30 -3.36
CA VAL A 34 10.81 -5.87 -2.17
C VAL A 34 10.13 -7.15 -1.73
N LEU A 35 8.80 -7.17 -1.63
CA LEU A 35 8.03 -8.36 -1.28
C LEU A 35 8.31 -9.52 -2.23
N LYS A 36 8.33 -9.25 -3.54
CA LYS A 36 8.64 -10.29 -4.55
C LYS A 36 10.06 -10.85 -4.36
N GLY A 37 11.00 -10.03 -3.90
CA GLY A 37 12.35 -10.47 -3.51
C GLY A 37 12.31 -11.33 -2.25
N ASN A 38 11.69 -10.84 -1.18
CA ASN A 38 11.58 -11.55 0.09
C ASN A 38 10.90 -12.92 -0.03
N LEU A 39 9.87 -13.04 -0.88
CA LEU A 39 9.23 -14.32 -1.20
C LEU A 39 10.17 -15.27 -1.95
N ALA A 40 10.97 -14.76 -2.89
CA ALA A 40 11.98 -15.60 -3.56
C ALA A 40 13.05 -16.11 -2.57
N ASP A 41 13.40 -15.30 -1.59
CA ASP A 41 14.38 -15.64 -0.55
C ASP A 41 13.79 -16.62 0.46
N PHE A 42 12.51 -16.46 0.81
CA PHE A 42 11.74 -17.44 1.56
C PHE A 42 11.70 -18.79 0.83
N ASP A 43 11.34 -18.79 -0.45
CA ASP A 43 11.27 -20.01 -1.27
C ASP A 43 12.60 -20.75 -1.30
N ARG A 44 13.71 -20.03 -1.51
CA ARG A 44 15.06 -20.62 -1.49
C ARG A 44 15.42 -21.23 -0.15
N ARG A 45 15.15 -20.53 0.97
CA ARG A 45 15.44 -21.02 2.33
C ARG A 45 14.66 -22.28 2.68
N HIS A 46 13.45 -22.42 2.14
CA HIS A 46 12.57 -23.56 2.40
C HIS A 46 12.69 -24.66 1.35
N GLY A 47 13.63 -24.58 0.41
CA GLY A 47 13.80 -25.57 -0.66
C GLY A 47 12.61 -25.67 -1.61
N LEU A 48 11.79 -24.61 -1.68
CA LEU A 48 10.62 -24.55 -2.55
C LEU A 48 11.10 -24.27 -3.98
N HIS A 49 10.90 -25.25 -4.86
CA HIS A 49 11.27 -25.17 -6.26
C HIS A 49 10.04 -25.39 -7.16
N PHE A 50 10.07 -24.83 -8.38
CA PHE A 50 9.01 -24.98 -9.39
C PHE A 50 7.64 -24.38 -9.00
N GLY A 51 6.52 -24.98 -9.45
CA GLY A 51 5.16 -24.40 -9.38
C GLY A 51 4.55 -24.25 -7.98
N ASN A 52 5.21 -24.75 -6.93
CA ASN A 52 4.72 -24.70 -5.54
C ASN A 52 5.33 -23.55 -4.71
N THR A 53 6.02 -22.62 -5.37
CA THR A 53 6.65 -21.47 -4.71
C THR A 53 5.62 -20.45 -4.21
N SER A 54 5.88 -19.87 -3.05
CA SER A 54 5.07 -18.80 -2.47
C SER A 54 4.99 -17.60 -3.43
N LYS A 55 6.12 -17.25 -4.05
CA LYS A 55 6.19 -16.20 -5.08
C LYS A 55 5.29 -16.47 -6.27
N PHE A 56 5.20 -17.72 -6.73
CA PHE A 56 4.32 -18.08 -7.86
C PHE A 56 2.85 -18.00 -7.45
N TYR A 57 2.50 -18.55 -6.29
CA TYR A 57 1.14 -18.51 -5.75
C TYR A 57 0.64 -17.07 -5.56
N MET A 58 1.47 -16.19 -5.00
CA MET A 58 1.12 -14.81 -4.70
C MET A 58 1.19 -13.86 -5.91
N ARG A 59 1.67 -14.33 -7.07
CA ARG A 59 1.88 -13.47 -8.26
C ARG A 59 0.64 -12.69 -8.68
N GLY A 60 -0.54 -13.32 -8.60
CA GLY A 60 -1.82 -12.68 -8.94
C GLY A 60 -2.14 -11.51 -8.02
N ALA A 61 -2.12 -11.74 -6.71
CA ALA A 61 -2.37 -10.71 -5.71
C ALA A 61 -1.33 -9.57 -5.76
N ILE A 62 -0.04 -9.89 -5.97
CA ILE A 62 1.00 -8.88 -6.15
C ILE A 62 0.73 -8.03 -7.41
N ARG A 63 0.23 -8.64 -8.49
CA ARG A 63 -0.12 -7.90 -9.70
C ARG A 63 -1.29 -6.96 -9.46
N ALA A 64 -2.37 -7.45 -8.85
CA ALA A 64 -3.53 -6.63 -8.50
C ALA A 64 -3.11 -5.43 -7.63
N ALA A 65 -2.21 -5.63 -6.66
CA ALA A 65 -1.68 -4.58 -5.80
C ALA A 65 -0.84 -3.53 -6.57
N LYS A 66 -0.16 -3.93 -7.64
CA LYS A 66 0.55 -2.98 -8.52
C LYS A 66 -0.40 -2.22 -9.43
N ASP A 67 -1.44 -2.89 -9.91
CA ASP A 67 -2.45 -2.29 -10.75
C ASP A 67 -3.20 -1.21 -9.95
N SER A 68 -3.58 -1.47 -8.69
CA SER A 68 -4.20 -0.45 -7.80
C SER A 68 -3.24 0.70 -7.43
N ALA A 69 -1.95 0.43 -7.24
CA ALA A 69 -0.95 1.50 -7.09
C ALA A 69 -0.85 2.38 -8.35
N SER A 70 -1.08 1.81 -9.53
CA SER A 70 -1.13 2.56 -10.79
C SER A 70 -2.40 3.42 -10.89
N GLU A 71 -3.52 2.98 -10.29
CA GLU A 71 -4.73 3.79 -10.16
C GLU A 71 -4.52 5.01 -9.25
N LEU A 72 -3.74 4.89 -8.16
CA LEU A 72 -3.34 6.04 -7.35
C LEU A 72 -2.55 7.07 -8.17
N ARG A 73 -1.65 6.59 -9.04
CA ARG A 73 -0.92 7.48 -9.95
C ARG A 73 -1.82 8.11 -11.01
N ALA A 74 -2.80 7.35 -11.52
CA ALA A 74 -3.78 7.90 -12.44
C ALA A 74 -4.63 9.00 -11.79
N ALA A 75 -5.04 8.83 -10.53
CA ALA A 75 -5.74 9.86 -9.77
C ALA A 75 -4.86 11.11 -9.55
N ALA A 76 -3.56 10.93 -9.31
CA ALA A 76 -2.62 12.06 -9.24
C ALA A 76 -2.56 12.84 -10.56
N ASN A 77 -2.48 12.13 -11.69
CA ASN A 77 -2.46 12.77 -13.01
C ASN A 77 -3.79 13.52 -13.29
N GLN A 78 -4.93 12.99 -12.85
CA GLN A 78 -6.22 13.70 -12.97
C GLN A 78 -6.23 15.01 -12.17
N ILE A 79 -5.61 15.04 -11.00
CA ILE A 79 -5.45 16.28 -10.22
C ILE A 79 -4.56 17.26 -10.98
N ALA A 80 -3.43 16.79 -11.53
CA ALA A 80 -2.47 17.64 -12.25
C ALA A 80 -3.05 18.22 -13.56
N GLU A 81 -3.93 17.47 -14.23
CA GLU A 81 -4.59 17.88 -15.47
C GLU A 81 -5.78 18.83 -15.22
N CYS A 82 -6.32 18.89 -14.00
CA CYS A 82 -7.45 19.75 -13.67
C CYS A 82 -7.01 21.21 -13.44
N GLU A 83 -7.58 22.13 -14.23
CA GLU A 83 -7.31 23.57 -14.11
C GLU A 83 -7.80 24.17 -12.78
N THR A 84 -8.76 23.52 -12.12
CA THR A 84 -9.30 23.96 -10.83
C THR A 84 -9.50 22.79 -9.85
N PRO A 85 -9.22 22.97 -8.55
CA PRO A 85 -9.54 22.01 -7.51
C PRO A 85 -11.02 21.64 -7.50
N THR A 86 -11.33 20.35 -7.53
CA THR A 86 -12.68 19.85 -7.76
C THR A 86 -12.97 18.62 -6.87
N GLU A 87 -14.25 18.41 -6.54
CA GLU A 87 -14.70 17.35 -5.62
C GLU A 87 -14.64 15.95 -6.27
N SER A 88 -14.73 15.87 -7.61
CA SER A 88 -14.65 14.62 -8.35
C SER A 88 -13.27 13.96 -8.24
N GLU A 89 -12.18 14.72 -8.31
CA GLU A 89 -10.81 14.19 -8.24
C GLU A 89 -10.50 13.75 -6.82
N ILE A 90 -10.99 14.48 -5.81
CA ILE A 90 -10.92 14.04 -4.42
C ILE A 90 -11.67 12.72 -4.22
N THR A 91 -12.87 12.60 -4.78
CA THR A 91 -13.68 11.38 -4.68
C THR A 91 -13.00 10.21 -5.40
N ALA A 92 -12.42 10.44 -6.58
CA ALA A 92 -11.63 9.47 -7.32
C ALA A 92 -10.39 9.05 -6.53
N THR A 93 -9.68 10.00 -5.93
CA THR A 93 -8.51 9.77 -5.07
C THR A 93 -8.87 8.90 -3.87
N ARG A 94 -9.96 9.22 -3.18
CA ARG A 94 -10.44 8.45 -2.03
C ARG A 94 -10.84 7.03 -2.44
N SER A 95 -11.49 6.88 -3.59
CA SER A 95 -11.85 5.58 -4.14
C SER A 95 -10.61 4.73 -4.44
N ALA A 96 -9.60 5.30 -5.10
CA ALA A 96 -8.34 4.62 -5.41
C ALA A 96 -7.56 4.24 -4.14
N LEU A 97 -7.58 5.09 -3.11
CA LEU A 97 -6.97 4.78 -1.81
C LEU A 97 -7.65 3.58 -1.13
N ASN A 98 -8.99 3.55 -1.10
CA ASN A 98 -9.75 2.46 -0.51
C ASN A 98 -9.53 1.16 -1.28
N ALA A 99 -9.60 1.20 -2.62
CA ALA A 99 -9.31 0.05 -3.48
C ALA A 99 -7.89 -0.49 -3.25
N THR A 100 -6.91 0.40 -3.08
CA THR A 100 -5.53 -0.01 -2.75
C THR A 100 -5.47 -0.68 -1.39
N SER A 101 -6.13 -0.13 -0.35
CA SER A 101 -6.21 -0.75 0.97
C SER A 101 -6.80 -2.16 0.91
N ASP A 102 -7.90 -2.33 0.17
CA ASP A 102 -8.61 -3.61 0.06
C ASP A 102 -7.73 -4.66 -0.61
N VAL A 103 -7.11 -4.34 -1.75
CA VAL A 103 -6.21 -5.27 -2.45
C VAL A 103 -4.99 -5.65 -1.60
N MET A 104 -4.50 -4.75 -0.73
CA MET A 104 -3.41 -5.08 0.19
C MET A 104 -3.85 -5.98 1.34
N ASN A 105 -5.12 -5.92 1.75
CA ASN A 105 -5.70 -6.89 2.68
C ASN A 105 -5.90 -8.24 2.00
N GLU A 106 -6.36 -8.27 0.75
CA GLU A 106 -6.42 -9.50 -0.06
C GLU A 106 -5.03 -10.15 -0.23
N LEU A 107 -3.97 -9.35 -0.34
CA LEU A 107 -2.60 -9.85 -0.38
C LEU A 107 -2.21 -10.58 0.91
N ARG A 108 -2.62 -10.07 2.08
CA ARG A 108 -2.43 -10.75 3.38
C ARG A 108 -3.26 -12.02 3.46
N GLU A 109 -4.51 -11.98 2.99
CA GLU A 109 -5.36 -13.16 2.96
C GLU A 109 -4.82 -14.24 2.03
N ALA A 110 -4.28 -13.87 0.87
CA ALA A 110 -3.62 -14.79 -0.04
C ALA A 110 -2.42 -15.49 0.63
N ALA A 111 -1.64 -14.77 1.42
CA ALA A 111 -0.55 -15.33 2.21
C ALA A 111 -1.03 -16.38 3.22
N ARG A 112 -2.10 -16.06 3.97
CA ARG A 112 -2.75 -17.00 4.91
C ARG A 112 -3.28 -18.24 4.21
N MET A 113 -3.90 -18.06 3.05
CA MET A 113 -4.44 -19.15 2.25
C MET A 113 -3.35 -20.04 1.66
N TYR A 114 -2.19 -19.48 1.34
CA TYR A 114 -1.02 -20.27 0.94
C TYR A 114 -0.59 -21.19 2.09
N GLU A 115 -0.46 -20.65 3.31
CA GLU A 115 -0.03 -21.45 4.47
C GLU A 115 -1.01 -22.60 4.75
N LYS A 116 -2.32 -22.34 4.71
CA LYS A 116 -3.35 -23.38 4.88
C LYS A 116 -3.30 -24.49 3.82
N LYS A 117 -2.85 -24.17 2.60
CA LYS A 117 -2.74 -25.13 1.49
C LYS A 117 -1.44 -25.90 1.53
N ARG A 118 -0.47 -25.47 2.33
CA ARG A 118 0.79 -26.17 2.51
C ARG A 118 0.48 -27.48 3.24
N PRO A 119 0.73 -28.65 2.64
CA PRO A 119 0.48 -29.90 3.33
C PRO A 119 1.35 -29.96 4.60
N GLU A 120 0.76 -30.23 5.76
CA GLU A 120 1.42 -30.44 7.07
C GLU A 120 2.60 -31.45 7.03
N LYS A 121 2.80 -32.14 5.90
CA LYS A 121 3.82 -33.18 5.68
C LYS A 121 5.21 -32.64 5.33
N GLU A 122 5.38 -31.35 5.08
CA GLU A 122 6.70 -30.72 4.84
C GLU A 122 7.27 -29.97 6.07
N GLU A 123 6.52 -29.93 7.18
CA GLU A 123 6.92 -29.24 8.43
C GLU A 123 7.89 -30.02 9.32
N ARG A 124 8.34 -31.23 8.94
CA ARG A 124 9.27 -32.02 9.78
C ARG A 124 10.42 -32.70 9.05
N LYS A 125 11.05 -32.01 8.08
CA LYS A 125 12.35 -32.45 7.54
C LYS A 125 13.46 -31.40 7.56
N HIS A 126 13.36 -30.37 8.39
CA HIS A 126 14.55 -29.70 8.91
C HIS A 126 15.01 -30.41 10.20
N GLN A 127 15.50 -31.64 10.02
CA GLN A 127 16.33 -32.26 11.04
C GLN A 127 17.71 -31.62 10.97
N TYR A 128 17.98 -30.78 11.98
CA TYR A 128 19.28 -30.37 12.47
C TYR A 128 20.44 -31.26 11.98
N THR A 129 21.28 -30.71 11.11
CA THR A 129 22.68 -31.14 11.02
C THR A 129 23.53 -30.04 11.65
N GLY A 130 24.02 -30.30 12.87
CA GLY A 130 25.03 -29.47 13.53
C GLY A 130 24.66 -29.00 14.93
N ALA A 131 25.26 -29.67 15.93
CA ALA A 131 25.67 -29.21 17.26
C ALA A 131 24.90 -28.05 17.93
N GLY A 132 24.36 -28.36 19.12
CA GLY A 132 23.48 -27.47 19.86
C GLY A 132 24.10 -26.14 20.32
N ILE A 133 23.22 -25.14 20.40
CA ILE A 133 23.33 -24.02 21.34
C ILE A 133 21.91 -23.73 21.83
N LYS A 134 21.70 -23.81 23.15
CA LYS A 134 20.51 -23.25 23.80
C LYS A 134 20.47 -21.76 23.47
N LYS A 135 19.55 -21.30 22.62
CA LYS A 135 19.38 -19.86 22.39
C LYS A 135 18.47 -19.27 23.44
N VAL A 136 19.14 -18.81 24.49
CA VAL A 136 18.74 -17.66 25.32
C VAL A 136 18.27 -16.54 24.39
N GLY A 137 17.17 -15.89 24.77
CA GLY A 137 16.64 -14.74 24.07
C GLY A 137 17.70 -13.64 23.93
N SER A 138 17.87 -13.16 22.70
CA SER A 138 18.48 -11.86 22.46
C SER A 138 17.60 -11.12 21.45
N GLU A 139 16.77 -10.26 22.01
CA GLU A 139 16.24 -9.06 21.38
C GLU A 139 17.39 -8.37 20.62
N GLY A 140 17.39 -8.43 19.28
CA GLY A 140 18.41 -7.75 18.47
C GLY A 140 18.88 -8.43 17.17
N ILE A 141 18.58 -9.71 16.93
CA ILE A 141 18.77 -10.32 15.60
C ILE A 141 17.39 -10.70 15.08
N LEU A 142 16.87 -9.96 14.10
CA LEU A 142 15.60 -10.28 13.45
C LEU A 142 15.67 -11.73 12.94
N ARG A 143 14.96 -12.64 13.60
CA ARG A 143 14.79 -14.01 13.14
C ARG A 143 14.20 -13.94 11.73
N ALA A 144 14.76 -14.75 10.84
CA ALA A 144 14.22 -14.94 9.50
C ALA A 144 12.72 -15.30 9.59
N PRO A 145 11.85 -14.69 8.76
CA PRO A 145 10.44 -15.09 8.71
C PRO A 145 10.32 -16.57 8.34
N ASP A 146 9.55 -17.31 9.12
CA ASP A 146 9.37 -18.76 8.95
C ASP A 146 8.04 -19.11 8.23
N THR A 147 7.17 -18.12 8.01
CA THR A 147 5.94 -18.26 7.23
C THR A 147 5.83 -17.20 6.14
N VAL A 148 5.02 -17.47 5.11
CA VAL A 148 4.74 -16.49 4.04
C VAL A 148 3.94 -15.30 4.57
N GLU A 149 3.04 -15.54 5.53
CA GLU A 149 2.31 -14.47 6.23
C GLU A 149 3.26 -13.51 6.94
N GLU A 150 4.25 -14.01 7.68
CA GLU A 150 5.25 -13.16 8.34
C GLU A 150 6.07 -12.33 7.34
N VAL A 151 6.43 -12.91 6.18
CA VAL A 151 7.13 -12.18 5.10
C VAL A 151 6.27 -11.02 4.59
N VAL A 152 4.98 -11.28 4.35
CA VAL A 152 4.04 -10.29 3.83
C VAL A 152 3.77 -9.21 4.87
N ASP A 153 3.46 -9.59 6.11
CA ASP A 153 3.15 -8.63 7.16
C ASP A 153 4.34 -7.75 7.55
N SER A 154 5.55 -8.31 7.62
CA SER A 154 6.76 -7.50 7.86
C SER A 154 7.00 -6.52 6.72
N THR A 155 6.96 -7.00 5.47
CA THR A 155 7.18 -6.13 4.30
C THR A 155 6.12 -5.04 4.21
N LEU A 156 4.84 -5.37 4.40
CA LEU A 156 3.78 -4.36 4.35
C LEU A 156 3.87 -3.37 5.51
N ARG A 157 4.23 -3.81 6.72
CA ARG A 157 4.36 -2.89 7.86
C ARG A 157 5.42 -1.82 7.62
N ASP A 158 6.55 -2.21 7.04
CA ASP A 158 7.68 -1.31 6.82
C ASP A 158 7.40 -0.32 5.69
N CYS A 159 6.63 -0.73 4.67
CA CYS A 159 6.36 0.12 3.51
C CYS A 159 5.06 0.94 3.59
N PHE A 160 4.05 0.53 4.35
CA PHE A 160 2.69 1.12 4.28
C PHE A 160 2.46 2.26 5.28
N SER A 161 3.52 2.82 5.85
CA SER A 161 3.43 4.02 6.69
C SER A 161 2.76 5.20 5.96
N TRP A 162 2.86 5.25 4.62
CA TRP A 162 2.24 6.28 3.79
C TRP A 162 0.71 6.28 3.81
N PHE A 163 0.04 5.17 4.15
CA PHE A 163 -1.42 5.08 4.05
C PHE A 163 -2.12 6.08 4.98
N ALA A 164 -1.63 6.20 6.22
CA ALA A 164 -2.17 7.15 7.19
C ALA A 164 -1.92 8.59 6.72
N THR A 165 -0.71 8.89 6.23
CA THR A 165 -0.34 10.20 5.72
C THR A 165 -1.21 10.61 4.54
N LEU A 166 -1.44 9.73 3.56
CA LEU A 166 -2.26 10.03 2.40
C LEU A 166 -3.73 10.23 2.78
N LYS A 167 -4.27 9.41 3.69
CA LYS A 167 -5.64 9.59 4.20
C LYS A 167 -5.84 10.96 4.88
N GLU A 168 -4.86 11.42 5.64
CA GLU A 168 -4.87 12.75 6.25
C GLU A 168 -4.76 13.87 5.20
N GLN A 169 -3.92 13.71 4.18
CA GLN A 169 -3.81 14.71 3.10
C GLN A 169 -5.11 14.82 2.31
N ILE A 170 -5.75 13.70 1.96
CA ILE A 170 -7.07 13.70 1.29
C ILE A 170 -8.10 14.44 2.15
N SER A 171 -8.14 14.15 3.45
CA SER A 171 -9.07 14.81 4.38
C SER A 171 -8.80 16.32 4.52
N THR A 172 -7.54 16.74 4.42
CA THR A 172 -7.14 18.16 4.44
C THR A 172 -7.56 18.86 3.15
N ALA A 173 -7.30 18.25 2.00
CA ALA A 173 -7.72 18.78 0.70
C ALA A 173 -9.25 18.92 0.63
N GLU A 174 -10.01 17.96 1.14
CA GLU A 174 -11.48 18.02 1.26
C GLU A 174 -11.97 19.20 2.08
N LYS A 175 -11.36 19.43 3.24
CA LYS A 175 -11.72 20.56 4.09
C LYS A 175 -11.40 21.89 3.42
N SER A 176 -10.33 21.95 2.63
CA SER A 176 -9.98 23.16 1.86
C SER A 176 -10.96 23.48 0.73
N LEU A 177 -11.76 22.51 0.27
CA LEU A 177 -12.82 22.72 -0.72
C LEU A 177 -14.11 23.28 -0.10
N SER A 178 -14.40 22.96 1.17
CA SER A 178 -15.67 23.32 1.82
C SER A 178 -16.05 24.82 1.74
N PRO A 179 -15.11 25.77 1.88
CA PRO A 179 -15.41 27.21 1.73
C PRO A 179 -15.79 27.61 0.30
N LEU A 180 -15.24 26.95 -0.72
CA LEU A 180 -15.44 27.29 -2.13
C LEU A 180 -16.84 26.89 -2.65
N PHE A 181 -17.46 25.87 -2.05
CA PHE A 181 -18.79 25.38 -2.45
C PHE A 181 -19.95 25.99 -1.66
N ALA A 182 -19.72 26.44 -0.42
CA ALA A 182 -20.75 27.12 0.39
C ALA A 182 -21.24 28.43 -0.27
N GLU A 183 -20.41 29.06 -1.10
CA GLU A 183 -20.70 30.36 -1.72
C GLU A 183 -21.36 30.24 -3.12
N ARG A 184 -21.11 29.17 -3.89
CA ARG A 184 -21.81 28.93 -5.18
C ARG A 184 -23.33 28.77 -5.02
N SER A 185 -23.78 28.39 -3.82
CA SER A 185 -25.20 28.30 -3.49
C SER A 185 -25.87 29.65 -3.19
N ASN A 186 -25.08 30.71 -2.97
CA ASN A 186 -25.58 32.06 -2.65
C ASN A 186 -25.50 33.04 -3.82
N GLU A 187 -24.81 32.71 -4.93
CA GLU A 187 -24.65 33.56 -6.12
C GLU A 187 -25.66 33.22 -7.24
N ALA A 188 -26.80 32.62 -6.89
CA ALA A 188 -27.88 32.22 -7.81
C ALA A 188 -29.26 32.83 -7.47
N ALA A 189 -29.32 33.85 -6.60
CA ALA A 189 -30.54 34.59 -6.33
C ALA A 189 -30.50 35.95 -7.07
N PRO A 190 -31.46 36.22 -7.99
CA PRO A 190 -31.55 37.49 -8.72
C PRO A 190 -31.95 38.67 -7.83
#